data_AF-A0A2I0DRQ0-F1
#
_entry.id   AF-A0A2I0DRQ0-F1
#
_cell.length_a   1.000
_cell.length_b   1.000
_cell.length_c   1.000
_cell.angle_alpha   90.00
_cell.angle_beta   90.00
_cell.angle_gamma   90.00
#
_symmetry.space_group_name_H-M   'P 1'
#
loop_
_entity.id
_entity.type
_entity.pdbx_description
1 polymer ?
#
loop_
_entity_poly.entity_id
_entity_poly.type
_entity_poly.pdbx_seq_one_letter_code
_entity_poly.pdbx_strand_id
1 'polypeptide(L)'
;MDIINILQFRKDHIDRLSNSSGSKGEKLAISQHEDWIERPKGTALKHLISELSKTGINIKRTSFDAIAIPVGNKVDFSSPKSIADHIKEMVFIEIKTTNKKSVKEDFTGYFFAFTEGELNAAEQLGEQHQVALVNKRTGNIVMSSIPRLLTRAKSMNWQVSVQL
;
A
#
# COMPACT_ATOMS: atom_id res chain seq x y z
N MET A 1 25.24 -21.74 -21.79
CA MET A 1 24.15 -21.01 -21.11
C MET A 1 23.00 -20.92 -22.12
N ASP A 2 21.87 -21.57 -21.83
CA ASP A 2 20.78 -21.79 -22.81
C ASP A 2 19.98 -20.49 -23.09
N ILE A 3 19.56 -20.28 -24.34
CA ILE A 3 18.83 -19.08 -24.80
C ILE A 3 17.52 -18.91 -24.05
N ILE A 4 16.86 -20.03 -23.71
CA ILE A 4 15.63 -20.05 -22.90
C ILE A 4 15.88 -19.44 -21.51
N ASN A 5 17.01 -19.74 -20.89
CA ASN A 5 17.37 -19.19 -19.59
C ASN A 5 17.64 -17.68 -19.68
N ILE A 6 18.29 -17.21 -20.75
CA ILE A 6 18.55 -15.78 -20.97
C ILE A 6 17.25 -14.99 -21.16
N LEU A 7 16.29 -15.54 -21.91
CA LEU A 7 14.97 -14.94 -22.10
C LEU A 7 14.17 -14.90 -20.79
N GLN A 8 14.25 -15.95 -19.98
CA GLN A 8 13.61 -15.99 -18.67
C GLN A 8 14.23 -14.98 -17.69
N PHE A 9 15.56 -14.87 -17.64
CA PHE A 9 16.23 -13.86 -16.82
C PHE A 9 15.89 -12.42 -17.24
N ARG A 10 15.78 -12.16 -18.56
CA ARG A 10 15.34 -10.87 -19.08
C ARG A 10 13.89 -10.57 -18.71
N LYS A 11 12.99 -11.56 -18.83
CA LYS A 11 11.59 -11.42 -18.41
C LYS A 11 11.48 -11.13 -16.91
N ASP A 12 12.19 -11.89 -16.08
CA ASP A 12 12.23 -11.69 -14.62
C ASP A 12 12.89 -10.36 -14.22
N HIS A 13 13.78 -9.81 -15.05
CA HIS A 13 14.38 -8.49 -14.86
C HIS A 13 13.42 -7.35 -15.27
N ILE A 14 12.71 -7.50 -16.38
CA ILE A 14 11.68 -6.55 -16.83
C ILE A 14 10.48 -6.56 -15.86
N ASP A 15 10.07 -7.74 -15.37
CA ASP A 15 9.02 -7.87 -14.35
C ASP A 15 9.41 -7.23 -13.02
N ARG A 16 10.71 -7.20 -12.68
CA ARG A 16 11.25 -6.46 -11.53
C ARG A 16 11.16 -4.94 -11.70
N LEU A 17 11.20 -4.45 -12.94
CA LEU A 17 11.23 -3.02 -13.28
C LEU A 17 9.85 -2.47 -13.70
N SER A 18 8.86 -3.32 -13.98
CA SER A 18 7.57 -2.87 -14.51
C SER A 18 6.58 -2.41 -13.41
N ASN A 19 6.27 -1.11 -13.43
CA ASN A 19 5.19 -0.47 -12.65
C ASN A 19 3.78 -1.02 -12.96
N SER A 20 3.61 -1.74 -14.08
CA SER A 20 2.33 -2.38 -14.44
C SER A 20 1.99 -3.58 -13.56
N SER A 21 2.97 -4.12 -12.84
CA SER A 21 2.76 -5.24 -11.91
C SER A 21 2.20 -4.77 -10.55
N GLY A 22 2.41 -3.51 -10.16
CA GLY A 22 1.90 -2.93 -8.91
C GLY A 22 0.38 -2.82 -8.90
N SER A 23 -0.17 -2.16 -9.92
CA SER A 23 -1.62 -1.96 -10.08
C SER A 23 -2.43 -3.26 -10.17
N LYS A 24 -1.84 -4.35 -10.68
CA LYS A 24 -2.47 -5.69 -10.67
C LYS A 24 -2.55 -6.28 -9.26
N GLY A 25 -1.52 -6.08 -8.43
CA GLY A 25 -1.52 -6.58 -7.06
C GLY A 25 -2.40 -5.74 -6.13
N GLU A 26 -2.45 -4.42 -6.34
CA GLU A 26 -3.42 -3.53 -5.69
C GLU A 26 -4.86 -3.99 -5.96
N LYS A 27 -5.22 -4.17 -7.24
CA LYS A 27 -6.55 -4.65 -7.63
C LYS A 27 -6.88 -6.03 -7.08
N LEU A 28 -5.91 -6.95 -7.09
CA LEU A 28 -6.09 -8.27 -6.51
C LEU A 28 -6.44 -8.17 -5.02
N ALA A 29 -5.66 -7.40 -4.26
CA ALA A 29 -5.88 -7.25 -2.83
C ALA A 29 -7.24 -6.60 -2.52
N ILE A 30 -7.58 -5.52 -3.22
CA ILE A 30 -8.87 -4.85 -3.05
C ILE A 30 -10.03 -5.78 -3.41
N SER A 31 -9.91 -6.59 -4.47
CA SER A 31 -10.97 -7.52 -4.86
C SER A 31 -11.21 -8.67 -3.88
N GLN A 32 -10.25 -8.95 -2.98
CA GLN A 32 -10.37 -10.00 -1.95
C GLN A 32 -10.94 -9.47 -0.63
N HIS A 33 -11.12 -8.15 -0.50
CA HIS A 33 -11.60 -7.48 0.70
C HIS A 33 -12.79 -6.60 0.37
N GLU A 34 -14.00 -7.06 0.70
CA GLU A 34 -15.25 -6.35 0.40
C GLU A 34 -15.36 -4.98 1.08
N ASP A 35 -14.62 -4.78 2.18
CA ASP A 35 -14.55 -3.56 2.95
C ASP A 35 -13.51 -2.55 2.40
N TRP A 36 -12.72 -2.93 1.39
CA TRP A 36 -11.68 -2.06 0.82
C TRP A 36 -12.18 -1.34 -0.42
N ILE A 37 -11.85 -0.06 -0.50
CA ILE A 37 -12.05 0.75 -1.68
C ILE A 37 -10.72 1.29 -2.20
N GLU A 38 -10.62 1.44 -3.52
CA GLU A 38 -9.48 2.14 -4.13
C GLU A 38 -9.37 3.56 -3.58
N ARG A 39 -8.13 4.06 -3.45
CA ARG A 39 -7.89 5.47 -3.12
C ARG A 39 -8.74 6.40 -4.01
N PRO A 40 -9.53 7.30 -3.42
CA PRO A 40 -10.30 8.29 -4.17
C PRO A 40 -9.41 9.12 -5.10
N LYS A 41 -9.99 9.68 -6.17
CA LYS A 41 -9.25 10.47 -7.17
C LYS A 41 -9.82 11.87 -7.31
N GLY A 42 -9.05 12.79 -7.88
CA GLY A 42 -9.53 14.14 -8.19
C GLY A 42 -10.01 14.93 -6.97
N THR A 43 -11.22 15.49 -7.04
CA THR A 43 -11.83 16.30 -5.97
C THR A 43 -12.13 15.50 -4.72
N ALA A 44 -12.58 14.24 -4.87
CA ALA A 44 -12.85 13.35 -3.76
C ALA A 44 -11.61 13.14 -2.87
N LEU A 45 -10.43 12.94 -3.48
CA LEU A 45 -9.17 12.86 -2.75
C LEU A 45 -8.81 14.17 -2.04
N LYS A 46 -9.07 15.32 -2.69
CA LYS A 46 -8.81 16.62 -2.07
C LYS A 46 -9.67 16.83 -0.83
N HIS A 47 -10.96 16.46 -0.89
CA HIS A 47 -11.84 16.52 0.27
C HIS A 47 -11.34 15.64 1.40
N LEU A 48 -10.98 14.38 1.11
CA LEU A 48 -10.44 13.45 2.10
C LEU A 48 -9.21 13.99 2.82
N ILE A 49 -8.21 14.45 2.07
CA ILE A 49 -6.99 15.04 2.66
C ILE A 49 -7.31 16.32 3.43
N SER A 50 -8.26 17.14 2.96
CA SER A 50 -8.68 18.34 3.67
C SER A 50 -9.36 18.02 5.01
N GLU A 51 -10.20 16.99 5.07
CA GLU A 51 -10.84 16.58 6.33
C GLU A 51 -9.83 15.93 7.29
N LEU A 52 -8.87 15.14 6.81
CA LEU A 52 -7.76 14.64 7.64
C LEU A 52 -6.95 15.80 8.24
N SER A 53 -6.66 16.83 7.45
CA SER A 53 -5.89 17.99 7.91
C SER A 53 -6.60 18.72 9.06
N LYS A 54 -7.94 18.80 9.04
CA LYS A 54 -8.73 19.38 10.13
C LYS A 54 -8.65 18.58 11.43
N THR A 55 -8.34 17.28 11.37
CA THR A 55 -8.08 16.45 12.55
C THR A 55 -6.60 16.48 12.98
N GLY A 56 -5.78 17.31 12.34
CA GLY A 56 -4.34 17.43 12.61
C GLY A 56 -3.46 16.48 11.80
N ILE A 57 -4.04 15.67 10.91
CA ILE A 57 -3.33 14.65 10.12
C ILE A 57 -3.01 15.20 8.72
N ASN A 58 -1.72 15.38 8.44
CA ASN A 58 -1.20 15.98 7.20
C ASN A 58 -0.34 14.98 6.44
N ILE A 59 -0.97 14.14 5.61
CA ILE A 59 -0.29 13.11 4.81
C ILE A 59 -0.26 13.46 3.32
N LYS A 60 0.69 12.89 2.57
CA LYS A 60 0.72 13.07 1.11
C LYS A 60 -0.40 12.25 0.46
N ARG A 61 -0.91 12.75 -0.66
CA ARG A 61 -1.92 12.07 -1.50
C ARG A 61 -1.49 10.68 -1.98
N THR A 62 -0.19 10.42 -2.02
CA THR A 62 0.41 9.18 -2.51
C THR A 62 0.84 8.22 -1.40
N SER A 63 0.53 8.51 -0.12
CA SER A 63 1.00 7.72 1.02
C SER A 63 0.14 6.50 1.37
N PHE A 64 -0.85 6.18 0.54
CA PHE A 64 -1.73 5.02 0.70
C PHE A 64 -2.35 4.66 -0.65
N ASP A 65 -2.79 3.41 -0.80
CA ASP A 65 -3.35 2.87 -2.04
C ASP A 65 -4.84 2.56 -1.95
N ALA A 66 -5.32 2.21 -0.75
CA ALA A 66 -6.70 1.85 -0.49
C ALA A 66 -7.18 2.37 0.88
N ILE A 67 -8.48 2.32 1.10
CA ILE A 67 -9.12 2.64 2.37
C ILE A 67 -10.04 1.48 2.72
N ALA A 68 -9.88 0.91 3.91
CA ALA A 68 -10.87 0.04 4.52
C ALA A 68 -11.92 0.87 5.26
N ILE A 69 -13.18 0.56 5.01
CA ILE A 69 -14.34 1.17 5.66
C ILE A 69 -15.18 0.04 6.27
N PRO A 70 -15.60 0.14 7.54
CA PRO A 70 -16.42 -0.89 8.16
C PRO A 70 -17.65 -1.27 7.33
N VAL A 71 -17.92 -2.58 7.22
CA VAL A 71 -19.04 -3.10 6.44
C VAL A 71 -20.36 -2.48 6.91
N GLY A 72 -21.13 -1.94 5.98
CA GLY A 72 -22.40 -1.26 6.25
C GLY A 72 -22.31 0.27 6.24
N ASN A 73 -21.11 0.84 6.42
CA ASN A 73 -20.90 2.27 6.27
C ASN A 73 -20.83 2.65 4.79
N LYS A 74 -21.48 3.75 4.43
CA LYS A 74 -21.39 4.35 3.09
C LYS A 74 -20.84 5.75 3.21
N VAL A 75 -19.64 5.95 2.68
CA VAL A 75 -18.98 7.24 2.68
C VAL A 75 -19.10 7.87 1.30
N ASP A 76 -19.70 9.04 1.23
CA ASP A 76 -19.71 9.86 0.03
C ASP A 76 -18.50 10.79 0.02
N PHE A 77 -17.46 10.42 -0.75
CA PHE A 77 -16.24 11.22 -0.86
C PHE A 77 -16.44 12.55 -1.62
N SER A 78 -17.59 12.78 -2.24
CA SER A 78 -17.92 14.09 -2.80
C SER A 78 -18.40 15.07 -1.72
N SER A 79 -18.82 14.56 -0.55
CA SER A 79 -19.33 15.33 0.58
C SER A 79 -18.31 15.41 1.72
N PRO A 80 -17.68 16.57 1.97
CA PRO A 80 -16.77 16.74 3.10
C PRO A 80 -17.37 16.37 4.46
N LYS A 81 -18.68 16.62 4.63
CA LYS A 81 -19.40 16.23 5.86
C LYS A 81 -19.46 14.71 6.04
N SER A 82 -19.80 13.97 4.97
CA SER A 82 -19.85 12.51 5.02
C SER A 82 -18.49 11.91 5.36
N ILE A 83 -17.40 12.48 4.82
CA ILE A 83 -16.04 12.07 5.15
C ILE A 83 -15.76 12.34 6.64
N ALA A 84 -16.00 13.56 7.11
CA ALA A 84 -15.73 13.96 8.49
C ALA A 84 -16.45 13.05 9.51
N ASP A 85 -17.69 12.67 9.23
CA ASP A 85 -18.50 11.80 10.11
C ASP A 85 -17.91 10.38 10.26
N HIS A 86 -17.13 9.90 9.28
CA HIS A 86 -16.60 8.52 9.25
C HIS A 86 -15.06 8.44 9.34
N ILE A 87 -14.35 9.57 9.33
CA ILE A 87 -12.90 9.61 9.13
C ILE A 87 -12.11 8.84 10.20
N LYS A 88 -12.65 8.74 11.43
CA LYS A 88 -12.02 8.02 12.54
C LYS A 88 -12.13 6.50 12.43
N GLU A 89 -13.05 6.02 11.61
CA GLU A 89 -13.30 4.59 11.38
C GLU A 89 -12.60 4.07 10.12
N MET A 90 -12.08 4.98 9.30
CA MET A 90 -11.32 4.63 8.09
C MET A 90 -9.94 4.10 8.47
N VAL A 91 -9.52 3.04 7.79
CA VAL A 91 -8.15 2.53 7.84
C VAL A 91 -7.50 2.71 6.48
N PHE A 92 -6.41 3.45 6.43
CA PHE A 92 -5.63 3.74 5.23
C PHE A 92 -4.62 2.61 5.01
N ILE A 93 -4.61 2.07 3.80
CA ILE A 93 -3.88 0.86 3.48
C ILE A 93 -2.84 1.15 2.41
N GLU A 94 -1.58 0.88 2.73
CA GLU A 94 -0.48 0.85 1.78
C GLU A 94 -0.28 -0.60 1.28
N ILE A 95 -0.27 -0.82 -0.04
CA ILE A 95 -0.21 -2.16 -0.63
C ILE A 95 1.18 -2.41 -1.22
N LYS A 96 1.96 -3.30 -0.60
CA LYS A 96 3.26 -3.72 -1.11
C LYS A 96 3.17 -5.09 -1.77
N THR A 97 3.44 -5.13 -3.07
CA THR A 97 3.28 -6.36 -3.86
C THR A 97 4.62 -7.00 -4.21
N THR A 98 4.63 -8.32 -4.34
CA THR A 98 5.73 -9.08 -4.94
C THR A 98 5.20 -10.19 -5.83
N ASN A 99 6.02 -10.62 -6.79
CA ASN A 99 5.79 -11.80 -7.62
C ASN A 99 6.96 -12.79 -7.53
N LYS A 100 7.91 -12.60 -6.60
CA LYS A 100 9.10 -13.45 -6.50
C LYS A 100 8.73 -14.83 -5.96
N LYS A 101 9.20 -15.89 -6.64
CA LYS A 101 8.93 -17.29 -6.26
C LYS A 101 9.58 -17.69 -4.93
N SER A 102 10.71 -17.08 -4.59
CA SER A 102 11.49 -17.40 -3.40
C SER A 102 10.97 -16.74 -2.12
N VAL A 103 9.91 -15.93 -2.21
CA VAL A 103 9.32 -15.28 -1.05
C VAL A 103 8.45 -16.27 -0.31
N LYS A 104 8.76 -16.44 0.98
CA LYS A 104 7.98 -17.25 1.92
C LYS A 104 6.59 -16.65 2.14
N GLU A 105 5.63 -17.44 2.58
CA GLU A 105 4.26 -16.99 2.85
C GLU A 105 4.21 -15.87 3.89
N ASP A 106 5.07 -15.92 4.91
CA ASP A 106 5.18 -14.90 5.96
C ASP A 106 6.04 -13.68 5.57
N PHE A 107 6.51 -13.65 4.31
CA PHE A 107 7.42 -12.68 3.72
C PHE A 107 8.79 -12.54 4.42
N THR A 108 9.16 -13.50 5.27
CA THR A 108 10.44 -13.45 6.00
C THR A 108 11.63 -13.48 5.04
N GLY A 109 12.54 -12.51 5.21
CA GLY A 109 13.74 -12.35 4.38
C GLY A 109 13.52 -11.59 3.06
N TYR A 110 12.29 -11.09 2.82
CA TYR A 110 12.01 -10.19 1.72
C TYR A 110 12.13 -8.72 2.16
N PHE A 111 12.67 -7.88 1.28
CA PHE A 111 12.79 -6.45 1.51
C PHE A 111 11.62 -5.70 0.89
N PHE A 112 10.92 -4.93 1.69
CA PHE A 112 9.96 -3.93 1.25
C PHE A 112 10.57 -2.55 1.37
N ALA A 113 10.40 -1.74 0.33
CA ALA A 113 10.80 -0.34 0.35
C ALA A 113 9.62 0.51 0.83
N PHE A 114 9.91 1.45 1.72
CA PHE A 114 8.95 2.45 2.18
C PHE A 114 9.48 3.84 1.86
N THR A 115 8.62 4.70 1.34
CA THR A 115 8.96 6.11 1.12
C THR A 115 8.83 6.89 2.43
N GLU A 116 9.54 8.02 2.54
CA GLU A 116 9.38 8.92 3.69
C GLU A 116 7.93 9.36 3.89
N GLY A 117 7.19 9.57 2.80
CA GLY A 117 5.77 9.94 2.84
C GLY A 117 4.88 8.83 3.43
N GLU A 118 5.22 7.56 3.22
CA GLU A 118 4.51 6.42 3.81
C GLU A 118 4.84 6.28 5.30
N LEU A 119 6.13 6.42 5.67
CA LEU A 119 6.55 6.38 7.07
C LEU A 119 5.90 7.49 7.89
N ASN A 120 5.87 8.71 7.36
CA ASN A 120 5.23 9.85 8.00
C ASN A 120 3.70 9.70 8.07
N ALA A 121 3.07 9.08 7.08
CA ALA A 121 1.65 8.78 7.16
C ALA A 121 1.35 7.75 8.25
N ALA A 122 2.16 6.70 8.37
CA ALA A 122 2.01 5.71 9.43
C ALA A 122 2.18 6.30 10.83
N GLU A 123 3.12 7.23 11.01
CA GLU A 123 3.32 7.94 12.28
C GLU A 123 2.12 8.80 12.66
N GLN A 124 1.55 9.56 11.71
CA GLN A 124 0.43 10.46 11.98
C GLN A 124 -0.92 9.74 12.13
N LEU A 125 -1.16 8.70 11.34
CA LEU A 125 -2.41 7.94 11.36
C LEU A 125 -2.45 6.88 12.47
N GLY A 126 -1.30 6.44 12.97
CA GLY A 126 -1.20 5.41 14.01
C GLY A 126 -1.93 4.12 13.60
N GLU A 127 -2.88 3.68 14.41
CA GLU A 127 -3.68 2.46 14.17
C GLU A 127 -4.55 2.55 12.89
N GLN A 128 -4.89 3.76 12.45
CA GLN A 128 -5.61 3.99 11.19
C GLN A 128 -4.74 3.77 9.95
N HIS A 129 -3.46 3.39 10.08
CA HIS A 129 -2.61 3.03 8.95
C HIS A 129 -2.16 1.57 9.02
N GLN A 130 -2.43 0.82 7.95
CA GLN A 130 -2.03 -0.58 7.81
C GLN A 130 -1.28 -0.79 6.50
N VAL A 131 -0.48 -1.86 6.46
CA VAL A 131 0.28 -2.30 5.30
C VAL A 131 -0.19 -3.69 4.90
N ALA A 132 -0.59 -3.84 3.65
CA ALA A 132 -0.93 -5.13 3.04
C ALA A 132 0.27 -5.65 2.24
N LEU A 133 0.86 -6.77 2.66
CA LEU A 133 1.92 -7.45 1.93
C LEU A 133 1.29 -8.52 1.03
N VAL A 134 1.44 -8.38 -0.29
CA VAL A 134 0.72 -9.19 -1.27
C VAL A 134 1.69 -10.00 -2.13
N ASN A 135 1.55 -11.33 -2.13
CA ASN A 135 2.22 -12.20 -3.08
C ASN A 135 1.28 -12.51 -4.24
N LYS A 136 1.49 -11.82 -5.37
CA LYS A 136 0.64 -11.93 -6.56
C LYS A 136 0.60 -13.34 -7.17
N ARG A 137 1.58 -14.20 -6.88
CA ARG A 137 1.62 -15.57 -7.43
C ARG A 137 0.77 -16.54 -6.63
N THR A 138 0.77 -16.41 -5.30
CA THR A 138 0.00 -17.29 -4.42
C THR A 138 -1.35 -16.69 -4.04
N GLY A 139 -1.53 -15.38 -4.26
CA GLY A 139 -2.67 -14.63 -3.75
C GLY A 139 -2.60 -14.36 -2.25
N ASN A 140 -1.50 -14.73 -1.57
CA ASN A 140 -1.38 -14.56 -0.12
C ASN A 140 -1.27 -13.07 0.24
N ILE A 141 -2.06 -12.65 1.24
CA ILE A 141 -2.09 -11.29 1.77
C ILE A 141 -1.81 -11.36 3.26
N VAL A 142 -0.82 -10.59 3.73
CA VAL A 142 -0.50 -10.48 5.17
C VAL A 142 -0.63 -9.02 5.57
N MET A 143 -1.56 -8.76 6.51
CA MET A 143 -1.73 -7.45 7.12
C MET A 143 -0.71 -7.20 8.23
N SER A 144 -0.19 -5.99 8.29
CA SER A 144 0.75 -5.55 9.33
C SER A 144 0.70 -4.02 9.48
N SER A 145 1.44 -3.48 10.45
CA SER A 145 1.72 -2.05 10.57
C SER A 145 3.20 -1.76 10.33
N ILE A 146 3.57 -0.51 10.03
CA ILE A 146 4.97 -0.09 9.93
C ILE A 146 5.73 -0.40 11.23
N PRO A 147 5.25 -0.04 12.44
CA PRO A 147 5.92 -0.41 13.68
C PRO A 147 6.18 -1.92 13.79
N ARG A 148 5.19 -2.75 13.47
CA ARG A 148 5.34 -4.21 13.51
C ARG A 148 6.35 -4.73 12.49
N LEU A 149 6.40 -4.16 11.28
CA LEU A 149 7.40 -4.53 10.28
C LEU A 149 8.82 -4.13 10.72
N LEU A 150 8.97 -2.95 11.33
CA LEU A 150 10.26 -2.47 11.83
C LEU A 150 10.79 -3.34 12.98
N THR A 151 9.94 -3.79 13.91
CA THR A 151 10.38 -4.72 14.99
C THR A 151 10.87 -6.07 14.46
N ARG A 152 10.39 -6.51 13.28
CA ARG A 152 10.82 -7.74 12.62
C ARG A 152 12.01 -7.54 11.68
N ALA A 153 12.41 -6.30 11.41
CA ALA A 153 13.45 -5.99 10.44
C ALA A 153 14.82 -6.48 10.96
N LYS A 154 15.46 -7.36 10.19
CA LYS A 154 16.84 -7.79 10.48
C LYS A 154 17.89 -6.76 10.04
N SER A 155 17.54 -5.91 9.09
CA SER A 155 18.36 -4.81 8.60
C SER A 155 17.49 -3.70 8.01
N MET A 156 17.95 -2.46 8.12
CA MET A 156 17.33 -1.27 7.54
C MET A 156 18.38 -0.50 6.75
N ASN A 157 18.08 -0.19 5.50
CA ASN A 157 18.97 0.56 4.63
C ASN A 157 18.25 1.80 4.13
N TRP A 158 18.87 2.97 4.31
CA TRP A 158 18.39 4.21 3.69
C TRP A 158 18.83 4.26 2.23
N GLN A 159 17.90 4.55 1.34
CA GLN A 159 18.15 4.67 -0.10
C GLN A 159 17.69 6.04 -0.59
N VAL A 160 18.52 6.68 -1.41
CA VAL A 160 18.20 7.93 -2.09
C VAL A 160 17.96 7.63 -3.56
N SER A 161 16.84 8.08 -4.10
CA SER A 161 16.53 7.98 -5.52
C SER A 161 16.62 9.36 -6.16
N VAL A 162 17.32 9.47 -7.29
CA VAL A 162 17.49 10.71 -8.05
C VAL A 162 16.82 10.54 -9.41
N GLN A 163 15.99 11.50 -9.80
CA GLN A 163 15.42 11.60 -11.14
C GLN A 163 16.07 12.82 -11.82
N LEU A 164 16.71 12.59 -12.96
CA LEU A 164 17.36 13.61 -13.79
C LEU A 164 16.39 14.12 -14.87
#